data_AF-A0A292PKH4-F1
#
_entry.id   AF-A0A292PKH4-F1
#
_cell.length_a   1.000
_cell.length_b   1.000
_cell.length_c   1.000
_cell.angle_alpha   90.00
_cell.angle_beta   90.00
_cell.angle_gamma   90.00
#
_symmetry.space_group_name_H-M   'P 1'
#
loop_
_entity.id
_entity.type
_entity.pdbx_description
1 polymer ?
#
loop_
_entity_poly.entity_id
_entity_poly.type
_entity_poly.pdbx_seq_one_letter_code
_entity_poly.pdbx_strand_id
1 'polypeptide(L)'
;MDRKMQAGISGDFSGNSGDHNVLGNNNNNLNSVTNFGQIYHGCVLRAGGREETSRPYRVIPYYRNTKFTGRKHLIESIKELSKGTGHHRIALHGLSGSGKTQIALEYVYQRASENDCGVFWVQGSGVLKFIEGFQVIAEHVRIPLPLAPTDQEQFLASIKRWFEGPDSGDWVLVIDNADNGEGFIGNCGPISKFVPQGQRGTLIFTTRSLQVASWQGCERIDVGKMEEDEAHALFSKRFGSWNGLGDEKEAITMILESLHHIPLAIVGAAAFMTETQTPPSTYWTIFRGSDEHAKKLLSQRFYDIHREADMSETILATYFITFSRIALQTPLAANLLHLIAFFDRQSIPEELLSRCGLEGMDDPVEFRQAIGKLLGFSLVTTVKCEDKTFYELHRLVQLSLQVYLPTEDFNRWTATALRVVSRLFPKDISERRYLGSAYIPHVLAVTKDSTDPIAEELCFRLGQYFLDMGFYNNAEIQFRRCIVLREESKEYDEDAEGYRRVILLGVASAYQGKPDVAEKIFRDLLEDIEGSLGPNNPITLEAVRYLGIVLRDRGKYNESEALNRRALEAYERVL
;
A
#
# COMPACT_ATOMS: atom_id res chain seq x y z
N MET A 1 4.67 -75.57 -11.17
CA MET A 1 5.22 -75.39 -9.81
C MET A 1 4.93 -73.93 -9.45
N ASP A 2 3.83 -73.62 -8.76
CA ASP A 2 3.50 -73.92 -7.34
C ASP A 2 4.00 -72.76 -6.44
N ARG A 3 3.19 -72.00 -5.67
CA ARG A 3 1.72 -71.98 -5.35
C ARG A 3 1.28 -70.50 -5.22
N LYS A 4 0.02 -70.05 -5.44
CA LYS A 4 -1.20 -70.10 -4.56
C LYS A 4 -0.90 -69.79 -3.07
N MET A 5 -1.65 -68.98 -2.31
CA MET A 5 -2.94 -68.22 -2.48
C MET A 5 -2.99 -67.10 -1.36
N GLN A 6 -3.98 -66.23 -1.07
CA GLN A 6 -5.42 -66.07 -1.36
C GLN A 6 -5.94 -64.63 -1.04
N ALA A 7 -7.14 -64.24 -1.52
CA ALA A 7 -7.98 -63.07 -1.10
C ALA A 7 -7.43 -61.65 -1.41
N GLY A 8 -8.21 -60.57 -1.61
CA GLY A 8 -9.67 -60.28 -1.46
C GLY A 8 -9.82 -58.86 -0.81
N ILE A 9 -10.80 -57.98 -1.07
CA ILE A 9 -12.13 -58.01 -1.72
C ILE A 9 -12.49 -56.58 -2.28
N SER A 10 -13.32 -56.53 -3.33
CA SER A 10 -14.10 -55.43 -3.98
C SER A 10 -13.90 -53.93 -3.65
N GLY A 11 -14.04 -53.08 -4.69
CA GLY A 11 -14.30 -51.63 -4.57
C GLY A 11 -14.40 -50.92 -5.92
N ASP A 12 -15.50 -51.12 -6.66
CA ASP A 12 -15.66 -50.65 -8.04
C ASP A 12 -15.76 -49.12 -8.19
N PHE A 13 -15.13 -48.59 -9.25
CA PHE A 13 -15.32 -47.21 -9.72
C PHE A 13 -15.83 -47.21 -11.17
N SER A 14 -17.11 -46.93 -11.34
CA SER A 14 -17.70 -46.36 -12.54
C SER A 14 -18.85 -45.43 -12.13
N GLY A 15 -19.18 -44.35 -12.85
CA GLY A 15 -18.56 -43.85 -14.07
C GLY A 15 -19.58 -43.66 -15.17
N ASN A 16 -20.34 -42.57 -15.14
CA ASN A 16 -20.88 -41.99 -16.36
C ASN A 16 -21.22 -40.49 -16.24
N SER A 17 -21.29 -39.83 -17.39
CA SER A 17 -21.56 -38.41 -17.57
C SER A 17 -23.05 -38.02 -17.49
N GLY A 18 -23.31 -36.71 -17.35
CA GLY A 18 -24.63 -36.12 -17.51
C GLY A 18 -24.56 -34.59 -17.56
N ASP A 19 -24.63 -34.01 -18.76
CA ASP A 19 -24.68 -32.56 -18.96
C ASP A 19 -26.04 -31.97 -18.56
N HIS A 20 -26.07 -30.95 -17.71
CA HIS A 20 -27.20 -30.02 -17.62
C HIS A 20 -26.78 -28.61 -17.19
N ASN A 21 -26.93 -27.64 -18.10
CA ASN A 21 -26.97 -26.22 -17.78
C ASN A 21 -28.25 -25.89 -17.01
N VAL A 22 -28.15 -25.32 -15.81
CA VAL A 22 -29.27 -24.76 -15.05
C VAL A 22 -28.85 -23.43 -14.41
N LEU A 23 -29.64 -22.37 -14.61
CA LEU A 23 -29.46 -21.10 -13.89
C LEU A 23 -29.90 -21.27 -12.43
N GLY A 24 -28.95 -21.32 -11.50
CA GLY A 24 -29.19 -21.44 -10.06
C GLY A 24 -29.69 -20.15 -9.42
N ASN A 25 -31.00 -19.89 -9.49
CA ASN A 25 -31.64 -18.75 -8.85
C ASN A 25 -31.77 -18.93 -7.32
N ASN A 26 -30.70 -18.66 -6.58
CA ASN A 26 -30.61 -18.93 -5.13
C ASN A 26 -31.23 -17.82 -4.25
N ASN A 27 -32.56 -17.81 -4.18
CA ASN A 27 -33.24 -17.36 -2.97
C ASN A 27 -32.88 -18.31 -1.81
N ASN A 28 -32.13 -17.83 -0.81
CA ASN A 28 -31.97 -18.54 0.46
C ASN A 28 -32.13 -17.57 1.64
N ASN A 29 -33.25 -17.69 2.35
CA ASN A 29 -33.47 -17.02 3.61
C ASN A 29 -32.49 -17.57 4.66
N LEU A 30 -31.52 -16.74 5.06
CA LEU A 30 -30.72 -16.96 6.26
C LEU A 30 -31.10 -15.88 7.28
N ASN A 31 -31.53 -16.33 8.46
CA ASN A 31 -32.18 -15.47 9.45
C ASN A 31 -31.28 -14.30 9.85
N SER A 32 -31.80 -13.08 9.70
CA SER A 32 -31.18 -11.86 10.19
C SER A 32 -31.23 -11.82 11.71
N VAL A 33 -30.25 -12.44 12.36
CA VAL A 33 -29.95 -12.19 13.77
C VAL A 33 -29.34 -10.78 13.87
N THR A 34 -30.22 -9.78 13.87
CA THR A 34 -29.87 -8.37 14.10
C THR A 34 -29.29 -8.22 15.49
N ASN A 35 -27.97 -8.27 15.58
CA ASN A 35 -27.26 -8.26 16.85
C ASN A 35 -27.22 -6.82 17.39
N PHE A 36 -28.28 -6.43 18.10
CA PHE A 36 -28.47 -5.08 18.63
C PHE A 36 -27.31 -4.68 19.57
N GLY A 37 -26.40 -3.83 19.08
CA GLY A 37 -25.47 -3.10 19.93
C GLY A 37 -26.26 -2.25 20.94
N GLN A 38 -25.93 -2.34 22.22
CA GLN A 38 -26.67 -1.66 23.28
C GLN A 38 -26.52 -0.14 23.18
N ILE A 39 -27.54 0.51 22.63
CA ILE A 39 -27.72 1.96 22.72
C ILE A 39 -27.85 2.34 24.20
N TYR A 40 -27.02 3.27 24.65
CA TYR A 40 -26.89 3.60 26.08
C TYR A 40 -28.07 4.48 26.56
N HIS A 41 -29.22 3.86 26.81
CA HIS A 41 -30.46 4.53 27.21
C HIS A 41 -30.38 5.11 28.64
N GLY A 42 -29.87 6.35 28.76
CA GLY A 42 -29.93 7.17 29.97
C GLY A 42 -31.33 7.69 30.30
N CYS A 43 -32.33 6.82 30.36
CA CYS A 43 -33.73 7.18 30.57
C CYS A 43 -34.04 7.40 32.06
N VAL A 44 -34.14 8.66 32.48
CA VAL A 44 -34.64 9.03 33.82
C VAL A 44 -36.13 9.36 33.72
N LEU A 45 -36.98 8.38 34.01
CA LEU A 45 -38.42 8.63 34.15
C LEU A 45 -38.68 9.44 35.42
N ARG A 46 -39.14 10.69 35.25
CA ARG A 46 -39.81 11.46 36.31
C ARG A 46 -41.14 12.00 35.78
N ALA A 47 -42.21 11.67 36.50
CA ALA A 47 -43.50 12.34 36.34
C ALA A 47 -43.55 13.60 37.23
N GLY A 48 -44.19 14.65 36.74
CA GLY A 48 -44.39 15.92 37.46
C GLY A 48 -43.83 17.11 36.71
N GLY A 49 -44.71 17.95 36.18
CA GLY A 49 -44.35 19.07 35.32
C GLY A 49 -43.55 20.16 36.03
N ARG A 50 -42.38 20.46 35.48
CA ARG A 50 -41.67 21.75 35.54
C ARG A 50 -41.09 22.01 34.15
N GLU A 51 -40.77 23.26 33.85
CA GLU A 51 -40.07 23.60 32.61
C GLU A 51 -38.66 22.98 32.67
N GLU A 52 -38.45 21.86 31.97
CA GLU A 52 -37.14 21.26 31.83
C GLU A 52 -36.31 22.11 30.86
N THR A 53 -35.22 22.69 31.35
CA THR A 53 -34.15 23.21 30.50
C THR A 53 -33.67 22.06 29.61
N SER A 54 -34.01 22.12 28.31
CA SER A 54 -33.85 20.99 27.39
C SER A 54 -32.41 20.50 27.38
N ARG A 55 -32.19 19.23 27.71
CA ARG A 55 -30.86 18.62 27.62
C ARG A 55 -30.46 18.48 26.14
N PRO A 56 -29.18 18.65 25.80
CA PRO A 56 -28.76 18.63 24.42
C PRO A 56 -28.79 17.19 23.91
N TYR A 57 -29.42 16.99 22.75
CA TYR A 57 -29.57 15.69 22.09
C TYR A 57 -28.22 15.02 21.80
N ARG A 58 -28.15 13.68 21.91
CA ARG A 58 -26.89 12.92 21.77
C ARG A 58 -27.13 11.61 21.03
N VAL A 59 -26.81 11.61 19.74
CA VAL A 59 -26.82 10.42 18.87
C VAL A 59 -25.38 10.12 18.47
N ILE A 60 -24.74 9.20 19.20
CA ILE A 60 -23.36 8.74 18.98
C ILE A 60 -23.36 7.20 18.98
N PRO A 61 -22.94 6.52 17.89
CA PRO A 61 -23.05 5.07 17.77
C PRO A 61 -21.95 4.28 18.51
N TYR A 62 -20.86 4.94 18.90
CA TYR A 62 -19.70 4.30 19.54
C TYR A 62 -19.47 4.83 20.96
N TYR A 63 -19.17 3.95 21.90
CA TYR A 63 -18.74 4.34 23.25
C TYR A 63 -17.37 5.06 23.23
N ARG A 64 -17.12 5.99 24.17
CA ARG A 64 -15.86 6.74 24.25
C ARG A 64 -14.66 5.81 24.47
N ASN A 65 -13.68 5.88 23.58
CA ASN A 65 -12.46 5.08 23.66
C ASN A 65 -11.56 5.56 24.82
N THR A 66 -11.62 4.86 25.96
CA THR A 66 -10.79 5.16 27.15
C THR A 66 -9.29 4.91 26.94
N LYS A 67 -8.91 4.17 25.89
CA LYS A 67 -7.52 3.97 25.46
C LYS A 67 -7.05 4.99 24.40
N PHE A 68 -7.87 6.00 24.05
CA PHE A 68 -7.47 7.09 23.15
C PHE A 68 -6.17 7.77 23.65
N THR A 69 -5.29 8.13 22.72
CA THR A 69 -3.92 8.56 23.01
C THR A 69 -3.42 9.53 21.95
N GLY A 70 -2.71 10.58 22.40
CA GLY A 70 -2.12 11.57 21.51
C GLY A 70 -3.13 12.50 20.85
N ARG A 71 -2.81 12.97 19.65
CA ARG A 71 -3.64 13.77 18.73
C ARG A 71 -4.20 15.07 19.29
N LYS A 72 -3.67 15.57 20.42
CA LYS A 72 -4.16 16.80 21.08
C LYS A 72 -4.18 18.00 20.16
N HIS A 73 -3.14 18.17 19.33
CA HIS A 73 -3.05 19.28 18.39
C HIS A 73 -4.17 19.23 17.33
N LEU A 74 -4.55 18.04 16.84
CA LEU A 74 -5.66 17.88 15.88
C LEU A 74 -7.01 18.21 16.54
N ILE A 75 -7.21 17.79 17.79
CA ILE A 75 -8.43 18.11 18.56
C ILE A 75 -8.53 19.62 18.80
N GLU A 76 -7.41 20.29 19.11
CA GLU A 76 -7.41 21.74 19.28
C GLU A 76 -7.64 22.47 17.94
N SER A 77 -7.10 21.98 16.82
CA SER A 77 -7.43 22.52 15.49
C SER A 77 -8.93 22.39 15.16
N ILE A 78 -9.60 21.30 15.57
CA ILE A 78 -11.08 21.21 15.46
C ILE A 78 -11.75 22.25 16.36
N LYS A 79 -11.29 22.40 17.62
CA LYS A 79 -11.82 23.41 18.55
C LYS A 79 -11.68 24.81 17.95
N GLU A 80 -10.50 25.23 17.52
CA GLU A 80 -10.26 26.54 16.87
C GLU A 80 -11.14 26.75 15.64
N LEU A 81 -11.19 25.81 14.70
CA LEU A 81 -12.04 25.92 13.49
C LEU A 81 -13.55 25.92 13.78
N SER A 82 -13.97 25.52 14.98
CA SER A 82 -15.36 25.56 15.46
C SER A 82 -15.69 26.76 16.38
N LYS A 83 -14.74 27.68 16.61
CA LYS A 83 -14.98 28.90 17.40
C LYS A 83 -15.72 29.97 16.60
N GLY A 84 -16.63 30.65 17.27
CA GLY A 84 -17.41 31.77 16.72
C GLY A 84 -18.89 31.43 16.63
N THR A 85 -19.64 32.29 15.94
CA THR A 85 -21.07 32.10 15.66
C THR A 85 -21.27 31.98 14.15
N GLY A 86 -21.35 30.76 13.63
CA GLY A 86 -21.49 30.50 12.21
C GLY A 86 -21.74 29.02 11.90
N HIS A 87 -21.73 28.69 10.61
CA HIS A 87 -21.79 27.32 10.13
C HIS A 87 -20.38 26.88 9.70
N HIS A 88 -19.85 25.88 10.40
CA HIS A 88 -18.46 25.44 10.28
C HIS A 88 -18.39 24.10 9.56
N ARG A 89 -17.47 23.94 8.60
CA ARG A 89 -17.29 22.73 7.81
C ARG A 89 -15.85 22.27 7.90
N ILE A 90 -15.62 21.15 8.57
CA ILE A 90 -14.28 20.61 8.88
C ILE A 90 -14.17 19.22 8.27
N ALA A 91 -13.08 18.94 7.55
CA ALA A 91 -12.76 17.62 7.03
C ALA A 91 -11.49 17.07 7.68
N LEU A 92 -11.64 15.99 8.46
CA LEU A 92 -10.53 15.14 8.85
C LEU A 92 -10.18 14.26 7.64
N HIS A 93 -9.11 14.62 6.94
CA HIS A 93 -8.63 13.97 5.72
C HIS A 93 -7.42 13.07 6.02
N GLY A 94 -7.20 12.00 5.23
CA GLY A 94 -5.94 11.24 5.28
C GLY A 94 -6.09 9.74 5.05
N LEU A 95 -4.99 9.00 5.19
CA LEU A 95 -4.88 7.56 4.90
C LEU A 95 -5.83 6.66 5.73
N SER A 96 -6.21 5.50 5.18
CA SER A 96 -6.96 4.46 5.90
C SER A 96 -6.25 4.07 7.21
N GLY A 97 -7.00 3.91 8.30
CA GLY A 97 -6.43 3.57 9.62
C GLY A 97 -5.71 4.69 10.39
N SER A 98 -5.60 5.92 9.86
CA SER A 98 -4.89 7.04 10.51
C SER A 98 -5.55 7.60 11.78
N GLY A 99 -6.77 7.17 12.10
CA GLY A 99 -7.47 7.50 13.36
C GLY A 99 -8.55 8.58 13.28
N LYS A 100 -8.86 9.12 12.09
CA LYS A 100 -9.88 10.18 11.86
C LYS A 100 -11.16 10.02 12.70
N THR A 101 -11.84 8.88 12.55
CA THR A 101 -13.06 8.50 13.29
C THR A 101 -12.89 8.58 14.81
N GLN A 102 -11.74 8.15 15.34
CA GLN A 102 -11.45 8.20 16.77
C GLN A 102 -11.17 9.62 17.27
N ILE A 103 -10.56 10.48 16.43
CA ILE A 103 -10.32 11.89 16.74
C ILE A 103 -11.64 12.67 16.76
N ALA A 104 -12.52 12.44 15.77
CA ALA A 104 -13.87 13.00 15.77
C ALA A 104 -14.69 12.53 16.99
N LEU A 105 -14.60 11.23 17.33
CA LEU A 105 -15.30 10.65 18.48
C LEU A 105 -14.85 11.26 19.81
N GLU A 106 -13.54 11.39 20.03
CA GLU A 106 -13.00 12.03 21.25
C GLU A 106 -13.34 13.52 21.30
N TYR A 107 -13.29 14.25 20.17
CA TYR A 107 -13.73 15.65 20.11
C TYR A 107 -15.20 15.81 20.52
N VAL A 108 -16.13 15.02 19.95
CA VAL A 108 -17.55 15.17 20.30
C VAL A 108 -17.85 14.76 21.74
N TYR A 109 -17.12 13.79 22.29
CA TYR A 109 -17.22 13.44 23.71
C TYR A 109 -16.71 14.53 24.65
N GLN A 110 -15.66 15.28 24.27
CA GLN A 110 -15.24 16.49 25.00
C GLN A 110 -16.31 17.59 24.87
N ARG A 111 -16.74 17.92 23.65
CA ARG A 111 -17.74 18.98 23.40
C ARG A 111 -19.05 18.74 24.16
N ALA A 112 -19.54 17.50 24.18
CA ALA A 112 -20.73 17.08 24.93
C ALA A 112 -20.55 17.06 26.46
N SER A 113 -19.33 17.23 26.98
CA SER A 113 -19.07 17.43 28.42
C SER A 113 -18.87 18.90 28.80
N GLU A 114 -18.52 19.76 27.83
CA GLU A 114 -18.18 21.17 28.04
C GLU A 114 -19.37 22.14 27.79
N ASN A 115 -20.27 21.82 26.85
CA ASN A 115 -21.27 22.77 26.34
C ASN A 115 -22.68 22.16 26.18
N ASP A 116 -23.69 23.03 26.21
CA ASP A 116 -25.10 22.69 25.94
C ASP A 116 -25.37 22.65 24.43
N CYS A 117 -24.73 21.68 23.76
CA CYS A 117 -24.65 21.60 22.30
C CYS A 117 -25.06 20.19 21.84
N GLY A 118 -25.98 20.12 20.87
CA GLY A 118 -26.47 18.86 20.32
C GLY A 118 -25.39 18.12 19.55
N VAL A 119 -25.27 16.80 19.75
CA VAL A 119 -24.27 15.97 19.05
C VAL A 119 -24.97 14.85 18.29
N PHE A 120 -24.65 14.76 17.00
CA PHE A 120 -25.25 13.83 16.05
C PHE A 120 -24.16 13.17 15.21
N TRP A 121 -24.41 11.94 14.77
CA TRP A 121 -23.44 11.13 14.03
C TRP A 121 -24.15 10.24 13.02
N VAL A 122 -23.67 10.24 11.77
CA VAL A 122 -24.21 9.45 10.66
C VAL A 122 -23.08 8.85 9.82
N GLN A 123 -23.35 7.74 9.14
CA GLN A 123 -22.40 7.13 8.22
C GLN A 123 -22.60 7.67 6.79
N GLY A 124 -21.60 8.34 6.26
CA GLY A 124 -21.53 8.84 4.88
C GLY A 124 -20.97 7.84 3.86
N SER A 125 -20.79 6.57 4.26
CA SER A 125 -20.21 5.51 3.42
C SER A 125 -21.13 5.06 2.27
N GLY A 126 -22.44 5.32 2.37
CA GLY A 126 -23.45 5.06 1.34
C GLY A 126 -24.82 5.63 1.72
N VAL A 127 -25.71 5.78 0.73
CA VAL A 127 -27.01 6.47 0.90
C VAL A 127 -27.91 5.79 1.95
N LEU A 128 -27.94 4.46 1.99
CA LEU A 128 -28.77 3.69 2.94
C LEU A 128 -28.34 3.95 4.39
N LYS A 129 -27.05 3.78 4.73
CA LYS A 129 -26.54 4.06 6.09
C LYS A 129 -26.68 5.54 6.50
N PHE A 130 -26.72 6.46 5.54
CA PHE A 130 -27.03 7.87 5.80
C PHE A 130 -28.50 8.08 6.15
N ILE A 131 -29.43 7.43 5.44
CA ILE A 131 -30.88 7.42 5.74
C ILE A 131 -31.13 6.81 7.13
N GLU A 132 -30.53 5.66 7.43
CA GLU A 132 -30.63 4.99 8.73
C GLU A 132 -30.17 5.89 9.88
N GLY A 133 -29.03 6.58 9.72
CA GLY A 133 -28.55 7.58 10.68
C GLY A 133 -29.53 8.75 10.86
N PHE A 134 -30.13 9.23 9.77
CA PHE A 134 -31.14 10.30 9.80
C PHE A 134 -32.45 9.84 10.46
N GLN A 135 -32.85 8.57 10.34
CA GLN A 135 -34.00 7.98 11.05
C GLN A 135 -33.78 7.99 12.56
N VAL A 136 -32.64 7.50 13.05
CA VAL A 136 -32.30 7.52 14.49
C VAL A 136 -32.29 8.95 15.04
N ILE A 137 -31.80 9.94 14.27
CA ILE A 137 -31.83 11.35 14.67
C ILE A 137 -33.28 11.86 14.76
N ALA A 138 -34.11 11.63 13.75
CA ALA A 138 -35.49 12.12 13.72
C ALA A 138 -36.37 11.54 14.84
N GLU A 139 -36.21 10.25 15.15
CA GLU A 139 -36.89 9.59 16.25
C GLU A 139 -36.43 10.12 17.63
N HIS A 140 -35.11 10.29 17.82
CA HIS A 140 -34.54 10.75 19.08
C HIS A 140 -34.90 12.22 19.38
N VAL A 141 -34.85 13.08 18.36
CA VAL A 141 -35.20 14.51 18.45
C VAL A 141 -36.72 14.73 18.47
N ARG A 142 -37.50 13.78 17.92
CA ARG A 142 -38.95 13.89 17.64
C ARG A 142 -39.27 15.00 16.64
N ILE A 143 -38.52 15.04 15.54
CA ILE A 143 -38.75 16.00 14.44
C ILE A 143 -40.18 15.79 13.88
N PRO A 144 -40.99 16.85 13.70
CA PRO A 144 -42.32 16.73 13.10
C PRO A 144 -42.25 16.30 11.62
N LEU A 145 -42.37 15.00 11.36
CA LEU A 145 -42.42 14.42 10.02
C LEU A 145 -43.85 14.43 9.45
N PRO A 146 -44.01 14.44 8.12
CA PRO A 146 -45.31 14.20 7.48
C PRO A 146 -45.92 12.86 7.91
N LEU A 147 -47.25 12.79 8.07
CA LEU A 147 -47.98 11.61 8.58
C LEU A 147 -47.74 10.32 7.78
N ALA A 148 -47.34 10.44 6.52
CA ALA A 148 -46.58 9.43 5.81
C ALA A 148 -45.62 10.16 4.83
N PRO A 149 -44.29 10.07 4.98
CA PRO A 149 -43.38 10.52 3.95
C PRO A 149 -43.45 9.52 2.79
N THR A 150 -44.15 9.88 1.72
CA THR A 150 -44.34 9.04 0.51
C THR A 150 -43.04 8.83 -0.29
N ASP A 151 -41.95 9.46 0.14
CA ASP A 151 -40.66 9.57 -0.53
C ASP A 151 -39.56 9.79 0.52
N GLN A 152 -38.43 9.09 0.34
CA GLN A 152 -37.24 9.24 1.20
C GLN A 152 -36.61 10.63 1.07
N GLU A 153 -36.72 11.31 -0.08
CA GLU A 153 -36.15 12.64 -0.25
C GLU A 153 -36.89 13.69 0.59
N GLN A 154 -38.22 13.60 0.70
CA GLN A 154 -39.01 14.48 1.56
C GLN A 154 -38.64 14.29 3.04
N PHE A 155 -38.44 13.04 3.46
CA PHE A 155 -38.00 12.71 4.81
C PHE A 155 -36.62 13.33 5.14
N LEU A 156 -35.62 13.14 4.27
CA LEU A 156 -34.28 13.71 4.46
C LEU A 156 -34.30 15.26 4.39
N ALA A 157 -35.10 15.84 3.50
CA ALA A 157 -35.28 17.29 3.39
C ALA A 157 -35.94 17.91 4.64
N SER A 158 -36.87 17.20 5.29
CA SER A 158 -37.47 17.64 6.57
C SER A 158 -36.43 17.71 7.70
N ILE A 159 -35.52 16.72 7.78
CA ILE A 159 -34.46 16.69 8.80
C ILE A 159 -33.40 17.77 8.51
N LYS A 160 -33.02 17.95 7.24
CA LYS A 160 -32.17 19.08 6.83
C LYS A 160 -32.78 20.42 7.25
N ARG A 161 -34.06 20.65 6.94
CA ARG A 161 -34.78 21.87 7.34
C ARG A 161 -34.83 22.06 8.87
N TRP A 162 -34.88 20.98 9.65
CA TRP A 162 -34.77 21.09 11.11
C TRP A 162 -33.38 21.58 11.54
N PHE A 163 -32.30 20.97 11.06
CA PHE A 163 -30.91 21.40 11.31
C PHE A 163 -30.60 22.84 10.83
N GLU A 164 -31.31 23.32 9.80
CA GLU A 164 -31.21 24.69 9.28
C GLU A 164 -32.16 25.68 9.99
N GLY A 165 -33.09 25.17 10.80
CA GLY A 165 -34.11 25.95 11.52
C GLY A 165 -33.67 26.38 12.92
N PRO A 166 -34.36 27.38 13.52
CA PRO A 166 -34.01 27.92 14.83
C PRO A 166 -34.13 26.88 15.97
N ASP A 167 -34.99 25.89 15.80
CA ASP A 167 -35.28 24.85 16.80
C ASP A 167 -34.14 23.85 17.02
N SER A 168 -33.11 23.87 16.16
CA SER A 168 -31.94 22.97 16.27
C SER A 168 -30.86 23.43 17.25
N GLY A 169 -30.90 24.70 17.68
CA GLY A 169 -29.88 25.29 18.56
C GLY A 169 -28.48 25.26 17.94
N ASP A 170 -27.46 25.12 18.79
CA ASP A 170 -26.08 24.90 18.35
C ASP A 170 -25.77 23.40 18.38
N TRP A 171 -25.33 22.86 17.25
CA TRP A 171 -25.13 21.41 17.05
C TRP A 171 -23.80 21.05 16.38
N VAL A 172 -23.36 19.80 16.57
CA VAL A 172 -22.29 19.14 15.81
C VAL A 172 -22.86 17.90 15.13
N LEU A 173 -22.67 17.77 13.81
CA LEU A 173 -23.04 16.58 13.03
C LEU A 173 -21.78 15.99 12.40
N VAL A 174 -21.43 14.77 12.82
CA VAL A 174 -20.33 14.00 12.23
C VAL A 174 -20.85 13.15 11.08
N ILE A 175 -20.21 13.26 9.92
CA ILE A 175 -20.46 12.41 8.75
C ILE A 175 -19.22 11.53 8.55
N ASP A 176 -19.27 10.32 9.09
CA ASP A 176 -18.15 9.39 9.17
C ASP A 176 -18.02 8.55 7.89
N ASN A 177 -16.79 8.21 7.49
CA ASN A 177 -16.49 7.44 6.27
C ASN A 177 -17.08 8.05 4.98
N ALA A 178 -17.09 9.38 4.87
CA ALA A 178 -17.57 10.17 3.73
C ALA A 178 -16.62 10.08 2.52
N ASP A 179 -16.42 8.86 2.02
CA ASP A 179 -15.39 8.49 1.05
C ASP A 179 -15.91 8.37 -0.38
N ASN A 180 -17.20 8.09 -0.57
CA ASN A 180 -17.77 7.93 -1.90
C ASN A 180 -18.04 9.31 -2.53
N GLY A 181 -17.18 9.74 -3.45
CA GLY A 181 -17.32 10.98 -4.21
C GLY A 181 -18.71 11.16 -4.84
N GLU A 182 -19.33 10.10 -5.35
CA GLU A 182 -20.66 10.15 -6.00
C GLU A 182 -21.75 10.67 -5.06
N GLY A 183 -21.70 10.28 -3.77
CA GLY A 183 -22.62 10.74 -2.75
C GLY A 183 -22.53 12.24 -2.47
N PHE A 184 -21.38 12.85 -2.76
CA PHE A 184 -21.00 14.21 -2.36
C PHE A 184 -20.60 15.13 -3.53
N ILE A 185 -21.11 14.87 -4.74
CA ILE A 185 -20.90 15.74 -5.91
C ILE A 185 -21.60 17.09 -5.67
N GLY A 186 -20.82 18.09 -5.28
CA GLY A 186 -21.28 19.46 -4.99
C GLY A 186 -22.40 19.49 -3.95
N ASN A 187 -23.53 20.11 -4.30
CA ASN A 187 -24.76 20.12 -3.49
C ASN A 187 -25.89 19.31 -4.16
N CYS A 188 -25.54 18.38 -5.07
CA CYS A 188 -26.49 17.65 -5.93
C CYS A 188 -26.39 16.12 -5.77
N GLY A 189 -25.24 15.59 -5.33
CA GLY A 189 -25.07 14.17 -5.01
C GLY A 189 -26.05 13.71 -3.91
N PRO A 190 -26.47 12.43 -3.92
CA PRO A 190 -27.62 11.92 -3.16
C PRO A 190 -27.47 11.99 -1.63
N ILE A 191 -26.26 12.21 -1.11
CA ILE A 191 -26.04 12.54 0.31
C ILE A 191 -25.90 14.06 0.47
N SER A 192 -25.00 14.70 -0.30
CA SER A 192 -24.69 16.13 -0.19
C SER A 192 -25.90 17.07 -0.24
N LYS A 193 -26.90 16.78 -1.07
CA LYS A 193 -28.12 17.62 -1.17
C LYS A 193 -28.90 17.71 0.15
N PHE A 194 -28.75 16.71 1.03
CA PHE A 194 -29.37 16.64 2.36
C PHE A 194 -28.45 17.05 3.52
N VAL A 195 -27.18 17.34 3.26
CA VAL A 195 -26.29 17.93 4.27
C VAL A 195 -26.75 19.36 4.59
N PRO A 196 -26.88 19.76 5.87
CA PRO A 196 -27.28 21.11 6.26
C PRO A 196 -26.34 22.21 5.75
N GLN A 197 -26.93 23.33 5.33
CA GLN A 197 -26.27 24.54 4.79
C GLN A 197 -26.72 25.80 5.57
N GLY A 198 -27.07 25.63 6.86
CA GLY A 198 -27.68 26.67 7.70
C GLY A 198 -26.72 27.79 8.12
N GLN A 199 -27.18 28.69 8.98
CA GLN A 199 -26.35 29.77 9.54
C GLN A 199 -25.54 29.35 10.79
N ARG A 200 -25.78 28.13 11.30
CA ARG A 200 -25.19 27.60 12.54
C ARG A 200 -24.77 26.13 12.40
N GLY A 201 -24.09 25.63 13.42
CA GLY A 201 -23.70 24.23 13.57
C GLY A 201 -22.34 23.90 12.96
N THR A 202 -21.76 22.79 13.42
CA THR A 202 -20.46 22.29 12.93
C THR A 202 -20.63 20.94 12.24
N LEU A 203 -20.28 20.87 10.97
CA LEU A 203 -20.12 19.61 10.23
C LEU A 203 -18.69 19.11 10.35
N ILE A 204 -18.52 17.85 10.76
CA ILE A 204 -17.23 17.16 10.77
C ILE A 204 -17.31 15.96 9.85
N PHE A 205 -16.64 16.03 8.71
CA PHE A 205 -16.47 14.91 7.81
C PHE A 205 -15.24 14.11 8.22
N THR A 206 -15.36 12.78 8.32
CA THR A 206 -14.19 11.88 8.30
C THR A 206 -14.10 11.29 6.90
N THR A 207 -12.96 11.47 6.22
CA THR A 207 -12.82 11.03 4.83
C THR A 207 -11.39 10.65 4.49
N ARG A 208 -11.24 9.67 3.59
CA ARG A 208 -10.02 9.40 2.83
C ARG A 208 -9.94 10.30 1.59
N SER A 209 -11.07 10.80 1.08
CA SER A 209 -11.19 11.46 -0.21
C SER A 209 -11.05 12.99 -0.11
N LEU A 210 -9.92 13.51 -0.60
CA LEU A 210 -9.68 14.94 -0.78
C LEU A 210 -10.71 15.59 -1.72
N GLN A 211 -11.24 14.84 -2.69
CA GLN A 211 -12.31 15.31 -3.58
C GLN A 211 -13.58 15.64 -2.79
N VAL A 212 -13.97 14.80 -1.82
CA VAL A 212 -15.16 15.07 -0.98
C VAL A 212 -14.93 16.28 -0.07
N ALA A 213 -13.76 16.39 0.56
CA ALA A 213 -13.42 17.54 1.40
C ALA A 213 -13.49 18.87 0.61
N SER A 214 -12.98 18.87 -0.63
CA SER A 214 -13.02 20.03 -1.53
C SER A 214 -14.43 20.35 -2.02
N TRP A 215 -15.18 19.35 -2.52
CA TRP A 215 -16.53 19.55 -3.05
C TRP A 215 -17.57 19.95 -1.99
N GLN A 216 -17.35 19.60 -0.72
CA GLN A 216 -18.19 20.04 0.39
C GLN A 216 -17.76 21.38 1.00
N GLY A 217 -16.68 22.01 0.51
CA GLY A 217 -16.21 23.30 1.00
C GLY A 217 -15.71 23.26 2.44
N CYS A 218 -15.00 22.19 2.81
CA CYS A 218 -14.52 21.98 4.18
C CYS A 218 -13.10 22.50 4.39
N GLU A 219 -12.88 23.17 5.52
CA GLU A 219 -11.53 23.41 6.06
C GLU A 219 -10.88 22.07 6.41
N ARG A 220 -9.67 21.84 5.90
CA ARG A 220 -9.04 20.51 5.89
C ARG A 220 -8.00 20.37 6.97
N ILE A 221 -8.20 19.41 7.87
CA ILE A 221 -7.19 18.94 8.81
C ILE A 221 -6.62 17.62 8.27
N ASP A 222 -5.33 17.58 7.94
CA ASP A 222 -4.65 16.36 7.50
C ASP A 222 -4.25 15.48 8.69
N VAL A 223 -4.78 14.26 8.72
CA VAL A 223 -4.58 13.25 9.76
C VAL A 223 -3.61 12.18 9.24
N GLY A 224 -2.31 12.46 9.36
CA GLY A 224 -1.21 11.58 8.98
C GLY A 224 -0.90 10.47 10.00
N LYS A 225 0.36 10.01 10.04
CA LYS A 225 0.89 9.07 11.06
C LYS A 225 0.84 9.66 12.47
N MET A 226 1.05 8.85 13.51
CA MET A 226 1.25 9.35 14.88
C MET A 226 2.68 9.84 15.09
N GLU A 227 2.86 10.77 16.03
CA GLU A 227 4.18 11.08 16.57
C GLU A 227 4.73 9.88 17.37
N GLU A 228 6.05 9.77 17.48
CA GLU A 228 6.73 8.61 18.07
C GLU A 228 6.29 8.35 19.53
N ASP A 229 6.28 9.38 20.38
CA ASP A 229 5.78 9.31 21.76
C ASP A 229 4.31 8.87 21.83
N GLU A 230 3.47 9.36 20.90
CA GLU A 230 2.05 9.02 20.86
C GLU A 230 1.83 7.56 20.42
N ALA A 231 2.66 7.07 19.48
CA ALA A 231 2.66 5.70 18.99
C ALA A 231 3.11 4.71 20.07
N HIS A 232 4.22 5.01 20.76
CA HIS A 232 4.69 4.22 21.91
C HIS A 232 3.63 4.20 23.02
N ALA A 233 3.05 5.34 23.40
CA ALA A 233 2.01 5.41 24.42
C ALA A 233 0.73 4.63 24.04
N LEU A 234 0.34 4.64 22.76
CA LEU A 234 -0.80 3.84 22.27
C LEU A 234 -0.49 2.33 22.36
N PHE A 235 0.71 1.92 21.93
CA PHE A 235 1.15 0.52 22.03
C PHE A 235 1.14 0.05 23.48
N SER A 236 1.76 0.79 24.41
CA SER A 236 1.79 0.45 25.84
C SER A 236 0.39 0.35 26.47
N LYS A 237 -0.57 1.22 26.10
CA LYS A 237 -1.96 1.10 26.57
C LYS A 237 -2.69 -0.11 26.00
N ARG A 238 -2.29 -0.61 24.83
CA ARG A 238 -2.93 -1.76 24.16
C ARG A 238 -2.35 -3.09 24.64
N PHE A 239 -1.03 -3.24 24.57
CA PHE A 239 -0.29 -4.42 25.01
C PHE A 239 -0.28 -4.59 26.54
N GLY A 240 -0.28 -3.48 27.29
CA GLY A 240 -0.40 -3.47 28.75
C GLY A 240 0.93 -3.61 29.50
N SER A 241 0.85 -3.94 30.78
CA SER A 241 2.00 -4.03 31.70
C SER A 241 2.71 -5.39 31.57
N TRP A 242 3.45 -5.58 30.48
CA TRP A 242 4.26 -6.79 30.29
C TRP A 242 5.57 -6.71 31.11
N ASN A 243 5.84 -7.75 31.90
CA ASN A 243 7.04 -7.83 32.75
C ASN A 243 8.29 -8.04 31.88
N GLY A 244 9.02 -6.97 31.57
CA GLY A 244 10.18 -6.99 30.66
C GLY A 244 10.21 -5.85 29.63
N LEU A 245 9.25 -4.91 29.66
CA LEU A 245 9.13 -3.83 28.66
C LEU A 245 10.39 -2.94 28.47
N GLY A 246 11.34 -2.95 29.41
CA GLY A 246 12.63 -2.27 29.27
C GLY A 246 13.53 -2.90 28.22
N ASP A 247 13.66 -4.24 28.25
CA ASP A 247 14.51 -5.02 27.34
C ASP A 247 13.91 -5.10 25.93
N GLU A 248 12.57 -5.00 25.84
CA GLU A 248 11.81 -5.01 24.59
C GLU A 248 11.74 -3.65 23.87
N LYS A 249 12.30 -2.57 24.44
CA LYS A 249 12.10 -1.21 23.93
C LYS A 249 12.54 -1.05 22.46
N GLU A 250 13.70 -1.58 22.10
CA GLU A 250 14.24 -1.48 20.73
C GLU A 250 13.33 -2.23 19.73
N ALA A 251 12.88 -3.44 20.08
CA ALA A 251 11.96 -4.20 19.24
C ALA A 251 10.62 -3.45 19.04
N ILE A 252 10.10 -2.82 20.09
CA ILE A 252 8.88 -2.00 20.00
C ILE A 252 9.11 -0.82 19.04
N THR A 253 10.21 -0.07 19.17
CA THR A 253 10.52 1.05 18.25
C THR A 253 10.60 0.57 16.79
N MET A 254 11.36 -0.48 16.51
CA MET A 254 11.50 -1.06 15.16
C MET A 254 10.17 -1.55 14.57
N ILE A 255 9.27 -2.11 15.40
CA ILE A 255 7.91 -2.47 14.99
C ILE A 255 7.10 -1.22 14.64
N LEU A 256 7.11 -0.20 15.50
CA LEU A 256 6.33 1.03 15.28
C LEU A 256 6.75 1.74 13.99
N GLU A 257 8.05 1.90 13.77
CA GLU A 257 8.62 2.43 12.52
C GLU A 257 8.15 1.62 11.30
N SER A 258 8.24 0.29 11.36
CA SER A 258 7.83 -0.61 10.28
C SER A 258 6.32 -0.61 10.01
N LEU A 259 5.51 -0.25 11.02
CA LEU A 259 4.07 0.01 10.91
C LEU A 259 3.74 1.48 10.57
N HIS A 260 4.75 2.29 10.25
CA HIS A 260 4.67 3.70 9.86
C HIS A 260 3.91 4.58 10.88
N HIS A 261 3.93 4.23 12.17
CA HIS A 261 3.14 4.84 13.25
C HIS A 261 1.63 4.96 12.94
N ILE A 262 1.05 4.03 12.16
CA ILE A 262 -0.39 4.04 11.83
C ILE A 262 -1.22 3.41 12.97
N PRO A 263 -2.15 4.13 13.62
CA PRO A 263 -2.84 3.66 14.83
C PRO A 263 -3.52 2.29 14.67
N LEU A 264 -4.20 2.06 13.54
CA LEU A 264 -4.87 0.78 13.27
C LEU A 264 -3.88 -0.40 13.22
N ALA A 265 -2.69 -0.18 12.67
CA ALA A 265 -1.65 -1.20 12.57
C ALA A 265 -1.01 -1.48 13.94
N ILE A 266 -0.75 -0.42 14.73
CA ILE A 266 -0.27 -0.52 16.12
C ILE A 266 -1.25 -1.33 16.97
N VAL A 267 -2.55 -1.04 16.87
CA VAL A 267 -3.60 -1.76 17.61
C VAL A 267 -3.68 -3.23 17.21
N GLY A 268 -3.66 -3.54 15.90
CA GLY A 268 -3.71 -4.93 15.42
C GLY A 268 -2.46 -5.75 15.79
N ALA A 269 -1.27 -5.16 15.72
CA ALA A 269 -0.03 -5.81 16.16
C ALA A 269 -0.03 -6.08 17.67
N ALA A 270 -0.41 -5.09 18.48
CA ALA A 270 -0.53 -5.25 19.93
C ALA A 270 -1.63 -6.27 20.31
N ALA A 271 -2.75 -6.32 19.58
CA ALA A 271 -3.79 -7.33 19.78
C ALA A 271 -3.24 -8.74 19.53
N PHE A 272 -2.62 -8.97 18.36
CA PHE A 272 -1.99 -10.26 18.03
C PHE A 272 -0.97 -10.70 19.10
N MET A 273 -0.08 -9.81 19.54
CA MET A 273 0.91 -10.12 20.59
C MET A 273 0.23 -10.47 21.91
N THR A 274 -0.85 -9.77 22.28
CA THR A 274 -1.60 -10.02 23.52
C THR A 274 -2.34 -11.35 23.48
N GLU A 275 -3.04 -11.64 22.38
CA GLU A 275 -3.85 -12.84 22.18
C GLU A 275 -2.98 -14.11 22.07
N THR A 276 -1.80 -14.01 21.46
CA THR A 276 -0.84 -15.13 21.30
C THR A 276 0.21 -15.21 22.42
N GLN A 277 0.26 -14.23 23.32
CA GLN A 277 1.33 -14.04 24.32
C GLN A 277 2.74 -13.91 23.70
N THR A 278 2.83 -13.43 22.45
CA THR A 278 4.09 -13.28 21.72
C THR A 278 4.88 -12.04 22.18
N PRO A 279 6.16 -12.17 22.57
CA PRO A 279 7.04 -11.02 22.87
C PRO A 279 7.25 -10.10 21.66
N PRO A 280 7.40 -8.76 21.85
CA PRO A 280 7.69 -7.84 20.75
C PRO A 280 8.95 -8.25 19.94
N SER A 281 10.03 -8.67 20.59
CA SER A 281 11.26 -9.20 19.98
C SER A 281 11.01 -10.40 19.06
N THR A 282 10.10 -11.29 19.44
CA THR A 282 9.69 -12.47 18.67
C THR A 282 8.83 -12.05 17.48
N TYR A 283 7.84 -11.16 17.70
CA TYR A 283 7.03 -10.59 16.62
C TYR A 283 7.88 -9.87 15.58
N TRP A 284 8.83 -9.03 16.04
CA TRP A 284 9.77 -8.30 15.18
C TRP A 284 10.62 -9.24 14.34
N THR A 285 11.13 -10.32 14.94
CA THR A 285 11.92 -11.33 14.24
C THR A 285 11.12 -12.04 13.14
N ILE A 286 9.84 -12.34 13.37
CA ILE A 286 8.94 -12.90 12.34
C ILE A 286 8.64 -11.85 11.26
N PHE A 287 8.27 -10.63 11.66
CA PHE A 287 7.86 -9.55 10.76
C PHE A 287 8.98 -9.13 9.80
N ARG A 288 10.22 -8.98 10.29
CA ARG A 288 11.38 -8.63 9.47
C ARG A 288 11.93 -9.81 8.65
N GLY A 289 11.50 -11.04 8.92
CA GLY A 289 12.05 -12.26 8.34
C GLY A 289 11.74 -12.43 6.85
N SER A 290 10.55 -12.02 6.40
CA SER A 290 10.22 -11.87 4.98
C SER A 290 8.91 -11.09 4.77
N ASP A 291 8.73 -10.54 3.57
CA ASP A 291 7.45 -9.95 3.14
C ASP A 291 6.27 -10.90 3.34
N GLU A 292 6.44 -12.19 3.08
CA GLU A 292 5.38 -13.19 3.28
C GLU A 292 5.00 -13.39 4.76
N HIS A 293 5.95 -13.24 5.69
CA HIS A 293 5.64 -13.24 7.12
C HIS A 293 4.97 -11.93 7.56
N ALA A 294 5.44 -10.77 7.08
CA ALA A 294 4.78 -9.49 7.32
C ALA A 294 3.33 -9.47 6.78
N LYS A 295 3.11 -9.96 5.55
CA LYS A 295 1.77 -10.15 4.95
C LYS A 295 0.88 -11.03 5.82
N LYS A 296 1.37 -12.19 6.27
CA LYS A 296 0.61 -13.11 7.15
C LYS A 296 0.26 -12.49 8.50
N LEU A 297 1.17 -11.73 9.13
CA LEU A 297 0.90 -11.03 10.39
C LEU A 297 -0.12 -9.89 10.21
N LEU A 298 0.02 -9.06 9.18
CA LEU A 298 -0.89 -7.94 8.90
C LEU A 298 -2.26 -8.38 8.35
N SER A 299 -2.37 -9.63 7.92
CA SER A 299 -3.62 -10.29 7.50
C SER A 299 -4.31 -11.06 8.63
N GLN A 300 -3.78 -11.04 9.86
CA GLN A 300 -4.52 -11.58 11.00
C GLN A 300 -5.76 -10.73 11.27
N ARG A 301 -6.83 -11.40 11.70
CA ARG A 301 -8.09 -10.78 12.13
C ARG A 301 -7.93 -10.32 13.57
N PHE A 302 -8.40 -9.12 13.90
CA PHE A 302 -8.45 -8.63 15.28
C PHE A 302 -9.73 -7.84 15.52
N TYR A 303 -10.29 -7.97 16.72
CA TYR A 303 -11.60 -7.41 17.07
C TYR A 303 -11.45 -6.20 18.00
N ASP A 304 -12.11 -5.10 17.66
CA ASP A 304 -12.16 -3.89 18.49
C ASP A 304 -13.58 -3.31 18.43
N ILE A 305 -14.17 -3.08 19.61
CA ILE A 305 -15.55 -2.59 19.79
C ILE A 305 -15.80 -1.18 19.21
N HIS A 306 -14.74 -0.46 18.83
CA HIS A 306 -14.83 0.85 18.20
C HIS A 306 -14.72 0.79 16.65
N ARG A 307 -14.95 -0.38 16.05
CA ARG A 307 -15.08 -0.58 14.59
C ARG A 307 -16.53 -0.96 14.24
N GLU A 308 -16.99 -0.65 13.03
CA GLU A 308 -18.22 -1.24 12.50
C GLU A 308 -18.08 -2.76 12.36
N ALA A 309 -19.15 -3.51 12.60
CA ALA A 309 -19.20 -4.95 12.37
C ALA A 309 -18.94 -5.36 10.91
N ASP A 310 -19.27 -4.49 9.95
CA ASP A 310 -19.04 -4.71 8.52
C ASP A 310 -17.60 -4.33 8.07
N MET A 311 -16.80 -3.68 8.92
CA MET A 311 -15.47 -3.19 8.52
C MET A 311 -14.40 -4.28 8.67
N SER A 312 -13.67 -4.51 7.58
CA SER A 312 -12.75 -5.63 7.40
C SER A 312 -11.79 -5.88 8.57
N GLU A 313 -11.89 -7.05 9.18
CA GLU A 313 -11.20 -7.45 10.42
C GLU A 313 -9.66 -7.40 10.39
N THR A 314 -9.02 -7.27 9.21
CA THR A 314 -7.55 -7.25 9.06
C THR A 314 -7.00 -5.84 8.77
N ILE A 315 -5.70 -5.63 9.02
CA ILE A 315 -5.03 -4.36 8.72
C ILE A 315 -4.98 -4.13 7.20
N LEU A 316 -4.60 -5.15 6.43
CA LEU A 316 -4.43 -5.01 4.98
C LEU A 316 -5.75 -4.79 4.23
N ALA A 317 -6.82 -5.53 4.54
CA ALA A 317 -8.11 -5.38 3.86
C ALA A 317 -8.69 -3.96 3.96
N THR A 318 -8.33 -3.24 5.02
CA THR A 318 -8.72 -1.84 5.25
C THR A 318 -8.12 -0.87 4.20
N TYR A 319 -7.02 -1.27 3.54
CA TYR A 319 -6.48 -0.59 2.35
C TYR A 319 -7.10 -1.13 1.06
N PHE A 320 -7.25 -2.46 0.94
CA PHE A 320 -7.87 -3.08 -0.25
C PHE A 320 -9.26 -2.54 -0.56
N ILE A 321 -10.13 -2.33 0.44
CA ILE A 321 -11.46 -1.69 0.25
C ILE A 321 -11.33 -0.28 -0.36
N THR A 322 -10.26 0.45 -0.04
CA THR A 322 -9.97 1.76 -0.65
C THR A 322 -9.63 1.59 -2.13
N PHE A 323 -8.78 0.60 -2.44
CA PHE A 323 -8.40 0.27 -3.81
C PHE A 323 -9.59 -0.20 -4.66
N SER A 324 -10.42 -1.13 -4.19
CA SER A 324 -11.59 -1.63 -4.94
C SER A 324 -12.54 -0.50 -5.33
N ARG A 325 -12.73 0.50 -4.45
CA ARG A 325 -13.53 1.70 -4.74
C ARG A 325 -12.86 2.62 -5.79
N ILE A 326 -11.54 2.74 -5.78
CA ILE A 326 -10.81 3.48 -6.82
C ILE A 326 -10.89 2.74 -8.16
N ALA A 327 -10.81 1.41 -8.19
CA ALA A 327 -10.94 0.61 -9.41
C ALA A 327 -12.31 0.79 -10.08
N LEU A 328 -13.39 0.87 -9.29
CA LEU A 328 -14.74 1.15 -9.79
C LEU A 328 -14.90 2.59 -10.32
N GLN A 329 -14.31 3.59 -9.66
CA GLN A 329 -14.51 5.01 -9.99
C GLN A 329 -13.52 5.59 -10.99
N THR A 330 -12.32 5.02 -11.08
CA THR A 330 -11.19 5.60 -11.84
C THR A 330 -10.21 4.48 -12.23
N PRO A 331 -10.55 3.64 -13.23
CA PRO A 331 -9.72 2.49 -13.61
C PRO A 331 -8.26 2.84 -13.93
N LEU A 332 -8.02 4.00 -14.54
CA LEU A 332 -6.68 4.53 -14.80
C LEU A 332 -5.84 4.70 -13.52
N ALA A 333 -6.43 5.21 -12.44
CA ALA A 333 -5.76 5.34 -11.14
C ALA A 333 -5.50 3.96 -10.49
N ALA A 334 -6.39 3.00 -10.68
CA ALA A 334 -6.20 1.63 -10.19
C ALA A 334 -5.08 0.90 -10.94
N ASN A 335 -5.04 1.00 -12.27
CA ASN A 335 -3.95 0.49 -13.12
C ASN A 335 -2.60 1.12 -12.73
N LEU A 336 -2.57 2.43 -12.50
CA LEU A 336 -1.38 3.13 -12.05
C LEU A 336 -0.92 2.68 -10.65
N LEU A 337 -1.85 2.50 -9.69
CA LEU A 337 -1.51 2.00 -8.35
C LEU A 337 -1.02 0.55 -8.37
N HIS A 338 -1.59 -0.30 -9.24
CA HIS A 338 -1.08 -1.64 -9.46
C HIS A 338 0.37 -1.62 -9.95
N LEU A 339 0.70 -0.83 -10.97
CA LEU A 339 2.08 -0.67 -11.47
C LEU A 339 3.04 -0.23 -10.36
N ILE A 340 2.66 0.81 -9.59
CA ILE A 340 3.44 1.35 -8.46
C ILE A 340 3.74 0.27 -7.40
N ALA A 341 2.85 -0.72 -7.19
CA ALA A 341 3.03 -1.75 -6.17
C ALA A 341 4.18 -2.75 -6.42
N PHE A 342 4.69 -2.81 -7.66
CA PHE A 342 5.81 -3.69 -8.07
C PHE A 342 7.15 -2.97 -8.24
N PHE A 343 7.17 -1.63 -8.11
CA PHE A 343 8.42 -0.88 -7.97
C PHE A 343 8.89 -0.89 -6.52
N ASP A 344 10.14 -0.46 -6.25
CA ASP A 344 10.48 0.01 -4.91
C ASP A 344 9.52 1.15 -4.52
N ARG A 345 9.12 1.15 -3.25
CA ARG A 345 8.09 2.01 -2.69
C ARG A 345 8.52 3.46 -2.45
N GLN A 346 9.81 3.80 -2.54
CA GLN A 346 10.33 5.15 -2.30
C GLN A 346 10.96 5.76 -3.55
N SER A 347 10.96 7.09 -3.62
CA SER A 347 11.66 7.88 -4.65
C SER A 347 11.31 7.51 -6.10
N ILE A 348 10.07 7.10 -6.38
CA ILE A 348 9.59 6.71 -7.71
C ILE A 348 9.55 7.95 -8.63
N PRO A 349 10.37 8.04 -9.70
CA PRO A 349 10.35 9.19 -10.60
C PRO A 349 9.00 9.34 -11.31
N GLU A 350 8.53 10.58 -11.51
CA GLU A 350 7.33 10.86 -12.30
C GLU A 350 7.43 10.29 -13.72
N GLU A 351 8.63 10.18 -14.28
CA GLU A 351 8.91 9.61 -15.60
C GLU A 351 8.66 8.09 -15.68
N LEU A 352 8.79 7.34 -14.57
CA LEU A 352 8.38 5.91 -14.55
C LEU A 352 6.85 5.73 -14.63
N LEU A 353 6.09 6.77 -14.28
CA LEU A 353 4.64 6.72 -14.14
C LEU A 353 3.92 7.35 -15.34
N SER A 354 4.33 8.55 -15.73
CA SER A 354 3.82 9.23 -16.94
C SER A 354 4.17 8.44 -18.20
N ARG A 355 5.46 8.07 -18.38
CA ARG A 355 5.95 7.35 -19.56
C ARG A 355 5.88 5.83 -19.42
N CYS A 356 4.95 5.32 -18.60
CA CYS A 356 4.75 3.88 -18.45
C CYS A 356 4.09 3.25 -19.69
N GLY A 357 3.40 4.02 -20.54
CA GLY A 357 2.73 3.50 -21.73
C GLY A 357 1.58 2.52 -21.42
N LEU A 358 0.97 2.67 -20.24
CA LEU A 358 -0.42 2.25 -20.05
C LEU A 358 -1.32 3.25 -20.77
N GLU A 359 -2.44 2.76 -21.32
CA GLU A 359 -3.44 3.60 -21.98
C GLU A 359 -3.87 4.78 -21.09
N GLY A 360 -3.96 5.98 -21.67
CA GLY A 360 -4.23 7.24 -20.97
C GLY A 360 -3.04 7.90 -20.25
N MET A 361 -2.00 7.16 -19.83
CA MET A 361 -0.93 7.74 -18.99
C MET A 361 0.00 8.71 -19.73
N ASP A 362 0.10 8.60 -21.06
CA ASP A 362 0.85 9.55 -21.90
C ASP A 362 0.10 10.90 -22.08
N ASP A 363 -1.19 11.00 -21.70
CA ASP A 363 -1.91 12.28 -21.64
C ASP A 363 -1.65 12.98 -20.29
N PRO A 364 -1.13 14.23 -20.26
CA PRO A 364 -0.79 14.91 -19.02
C PRO A 364 -1.98 15.22 -18.10
N VAL A 365 -3.20 15.34 -18.65
CA VAL A 365 -4.41 15.62 -17.88
C VAL A 365 -4.93 14.33 -17.25
N GLU A 366 -5.03 13.24 -18.01
CA GLU A 366 -5.43 11.92 -17.47
C GLU A 366 -4.42 11.40 -16.44
N PHE A 367 -3.11 11.54 -16.70
CA PHE A 367 -2.08 11.22 -15.71
C PHE A 367 -2.27 12.03 -14.42
N ARG A 368 -2.47 13.35 -14.50
CA ARG A 368 -2.67 14.21 -13.32
C ARG A 368 -3.98 13.90 -12.59
N GLN A 369 -5.04 13.50 -13.28
CA GLN A 369 -6.27 12.99 -12.65
C GLN A 369 -6.03 11.66 -11.94
N ALA A 370 -5.32 10.72 -12.56
CA ALA A 370 -5.04 9.39 -12.02
C ALA A 370 -4.15 9.46 -10.77
N ILE A 371 -2.97 10.09 -10.86
CA ILE A 371 -2.08 10.26 -9.70
C ILE A 371 -2.72 11.19 -8.65
N GLY A 372 -3.49 12.19 -9.08
CA GLY A 372 -4.27 13.07 -8.20
C GLY A 372 -5.34 12.33 -7.40
N LYS A 373 -5.96 11.27 -7.94
CA LYS A 373 -6.86 10.38 -7.20
C LYS A 373 -6.10 9.59 -6.13
N LEU A 374 -4.89 9.11 -6.42
CA LEU A 374 -4.07 8.33 -5.47
C LEU A 374 -3.52 9.18 -4.33
N LEU A 375 -3.01 10.38 -4.64
CA LEU A 375 -2.64 11.41 -3.67
C LEU A 375 -3.86 11.86 -2.85
N GLY A 376 -5.00 12.07 -3.52
CA GLY A 376 -6.27 12.46 -2.92
C GLY A 376 -6.95 11.37 -2.08
N PHE A 377 -6.39 10.16 -2.02
CA PHE A 377 -6.73 9.12 -1.04
C PHE A 377 -5.59 8.83 -0.04
N SER A 378 -4.52 9.64 -0.08
CA SER A 378 -3.28 9.49 0.70
C SER A 378 -2.57 8.13 0.57
N LEU A 379 -2.86 7.36 -0.50
CA LEU A 379 -2.25 6.04 -0.75
C LEU A 379 -0.80 6.19 -1.23
N VAL A 380 -0.57 7.25 -2.01
CA VAL A 380 0.71 7.71 -2.52
C VAL A 380 0.99 9.09 -1.91
N THR A 381 2.25 9.41 -1.66
CA THR A 381 2.73 10.76 -1.30
C THR A 381 3.67 11.30 -2.36
N THR A 382 3.80 12.63 -2.45
CA THR A 382 4.75 13.31 -3.37
C THR A 382 5.90 13.91 -2.60
N VAL A 383 7.11 13.67 -3.08
CA VAL A 383 8.35 14.33 -2.65
C VAL A 383 8.87 15.15 -3.83
N LYS A 384 9.21 16.42 -3.61
CA LYS A 384 9.90 17.24 -4.61
C LYS A 384 11.36 17.39 -4.21
N CYS A 385 12.26 17.17 -5.16
CA CYS A 385 13.69 17.38 -4.99
C CYS A 385 14.21 18.12 -6.22
N GLU A 386 14.75 19.32 -6.01
CA GLU A 386 15.05 20.28 -7.09
C GLU A 386 13.81 20.47 -7.99
N ASP A 387 13.99 20.47 -9.32
CA ASP A 387 12.89 20.57 -10.30
C ASP A 387 12.17 19.23 -10.55
N LYS A 388 12.52 18.15 -9.86
CA LYS A 388 11.99 16.79 -10.09
C LYS A 388 10.91 16.39 -9.07
N THR A 389 9.91 15.68 -9.58
CA THR A 389 8.80 15.14 -8.78
C THR A 389 8.99 13.64 -8.62
N PHE A 390 8.96 13.18 -7.37
CA PHE A 390 9.04 11.79 -6.97
C PHE A 390 7.79 11.38 -6.19
N TYR A 391 7.47 10.11 -6.22
CA TYR A 391 6.32 9.51 -5.56
C TYR A 391 6.74 8.40 -4.60
N GLU A 392 6.01 8.23 -3.51
CA GLU A 392 6.22 7.14 -2.55
C GLU A 392 4.90 6.40 -2.29
N LEU A 393 4.94 5.08 -2.29
CA LEU A 393 3.80 4.22 -1.94
C LEU A 393 3.86 3.86 -0.45
N HIS A 394 2.75 4.05 0.26
CA HIS A 394 2.71 3.65 1.67
C HIS A 394 2.88 2.13 1.82
N ARG A 395 3.83 1.67 2.65
CA ARG A 395 4.22 0.24 2.75
C ARG A 395 3.04 -0.71 3.01
N LEU A 396 2.12 -0.32 3.89
CA LEU A 396 0.91 -1.13 4.17
C LEU A 396 -0.06 -1.21 2.97
N VAL A 397 -0.05 -0.22 2.06
CA VAL A 397 -0.81 -0.26 0.80
C VAL A 397 -0.15 -1.21 -0.19
N GLN A 398 1.18 -1.16 -0.34
CA GLN A 398 1.94 -2.13 -1.16
C GLN A 398 1.67 -3.58 -0.73
N LEU A 399 1.82 -3.86 0.56
CA LEU A 399 1.56 -5.19 1.11
C LEU A 399 0.09 -5.61 0.94
N SER A 400 -0.86 -4.68 1.08
CA SER A 400 -2.27 -4.97 0.82
C SER A 400 -2.54 -5.34 -0.63
N LEU A 401 -1.95 -4.63 -1.59
CA LEU A 401 -2.17 -4.92 -3.02
C LEU A 401 -1.60 -6.29 -3.37
N GLN A 402 -0.38 -6.59 -2.90
CA GLN A 402 0.28 -7.88 -3.13
C GLN A 402 -0.37 -9.08 -2.40
N VAL A 403 -1.32 -8.87 -1.48
CA VAL A 403 -2.07 -9.95 -0.79
C VAL A 403 -3.42 -10.23 -1.43
N TYR A 404 -4.08 -9.21 -1.99
CA TYR A 404 -5.44 -9.32 -2.53
C TYR A 404 -5.50 -9.22 -4.08
N LEU A 405 -4.36 -9.10 -4.75
CA LEU A 405 -4.20 -9.31 -6.19
C LEU A 405 -4.36 -10.81 -6.54
N PRO A 406 -5.20 -11.17 -7.54
CA PRO A 406 -5.19 -12.51 -8.13
C PRO A 406 -3.81 -12.86 -8.71
N THR A 407 -3.43 -14.14 -8.71
CA THR A 407 -2.10 -14.59 -9.19
C THR A 407 -1.84 -14.21 -10.66
N GLU A 408 -2.86 -14.28 -11.51
CA GLU A 408 -2.77 -13.87 -12.91
C GLU A 408 -2.46 -12.37 -13.05
N ASP A 409 -3.15 -11.53 -12.27
CA ASP A 409 -2.88 -10.10 -12.22
C ASP A 409 -1.52 -9.78 -11.61
N PHE A 410 -1.12 -10.48 -10.55
CA PHE A 410 0.19 -10.31 -9.92
C PHE A 410 1.32 -10.56 -10.94
N ASN A 411 1.24 -11.64 -11.70
CA ASN A 411 2.19 -11.97 -12.75
C ASN A 411 2.14 -10.94 -13.91
N ARG A 412 0.93 -10.54 -14.34
CA ARG A 412 0.71 -9.51 -15.37
C ARG A 412 1.35 -8.18 -14.99
N TRP A 413 1.11 -7.70 -13.78
CA TRP A 413 1.65 -6.42 -13.29
C TRP A 413 3.15 -6.48 -13.01
N THR A 414 3.68 -7.60 -12.50
CA THR A 414 5.13 -7.84 -12.38
C THR A 414 5.82 -7.72 -13.74
N ALA A 415 5.33 -8.45 -14.75
CA ALA A 415 5.89 -8.42 -16.10
C ALA A 415 5.71 -7.05 -16.79
N THR A 416 4.71 -6.26 -16.40
CA THR A 416 4.49 -4.90 -16.90
C THR A 416 5.48 -3.93 -16.25
N ALA A 417 5.66 -3.98 -14.94
CA ALA A 417 6.64 -3.19 -14.20
C ALA A 417 8.07 -3.44 -14.72
N LEU A 418 8.42 -4.71 -14.95
CA LEU A 418 9.70 -5.11 -15.55
C LEU A 418 9.91 -4.51 -16.95
N ARG A 419 8.88 -4.54 -17.81
CA ARG A 419 8.91 -3.91 -19.15
C ARG A 419 9.04 -2.40 -19.10
N VAL A 420 8.33 -1.72 -18.20
CA VAL A 420 8.41 -0.27 -18.01
C VAL A 420 9.82 0.14 -17.58
N VAL A 421 10.38 -0.54 -16.58
CA VAL A 421 11.75 -0.28 -16.10
C VAL A 421 12.79 -0.61 -17.17
N SER A 422 12.68 -1.73 -17.90
CA SER A 422 13.65 -2.10 -18.95
C SER A 422 13.63 -1.16 -20.17
N ARG A 423 12.50 -0.51 -20.45
CA ARG A 423 12.38 0.52 -21.49
C ARG A 423 12.96 1.87 -21.06
N LEU A 424 12.84 2.24 -19.79
CA LEU A 424 13.23 3.55 -19.26
C LEU A 424 14.60 3.56 -18.57
N PHE A 425 15.16 2.40 -18.21
CA PHE A 425 16.52 2.30 -17.70
C PHE A 425 17.53 2.50 -18.84
N PRO A 426 18.50 3.42 -18.74
CA PRO A 426 19.22 3.89 -19.92
C PRO A 426 20.16 2.83 -20.51
N LYS A 427 20.29 2.84 -21.84
CA LYS A 427 21.17 1.92 -22.56
C LYS A 427 22.59 2.45 -22.67
N ASP A 428 22.76 3.75 -22.92
CA ASP A 428 24.08 4.32 -23.14
C ASP A 428 24.80 4.73 -21.85
N ILE A 429 26.13 4.65 -21.85
CA ILE A 429 26.99 4.95 -20.69
C ILE A 429 26.90 6.43 -20.30
N SER A 430 26.71 7.32 -21.29
CA SER A 430 26.46 8.75 -21.10
C SER A 430 25.17 8.99 -20.30
N GLU A 431 24.04 8.45 -20.77
CA GLU A 431 22.73 8.60 -20.12
C GLU A 431 22.71 7.99 -18.71
N ARG A 432 23.33 6.81 -18.56
CA ARG A 432 23.45 6.10 -17.27
C ARG A 432 24.08 6.96 -16.16
N ARG A 433 25.03 7.84 -16.50
CA ARG A 433 25.66 8.77 -15.53
C ARG A 433 24.78 9.95 -15.10
N TYR A 434 23.72 10.28 -15.84
CA TYR A 434 22.83 11.42 -15.53
C TYR A 434 21.44 10.99 -15.00
N LEU A 435 21.01 9.76 -15.27
CA LEU A 435 19.74 9.19 -14.78
C LEU A 435 19.91 8.14 -13.66
N GLY A 436 21.12 7.60 -13.48
CA GLY A 436 21.41 6.48 -12.60
C GLY A 436 21.57 6.85 -11.12
N SER A 437 20.47 6.92 -10.37
CA SER A 437 20.47 6.58 -8.93
C SER A 437 19.08 6.17 -8.47
N ALA A 438 18.08 7.05 -8.66
CA ALA A 438 16.68 6.81 -8.31
C ALA A 438 16.08 5.57 -9.00
N TYR A 439 16.56 5.21 -10.19
CA TYR A 439 16.11 4.00 -10.89
C TYR A 439 16.60 2.69 -10.27
N ILE A 440 17.71 2.70 -9.51
CA ILE A 440 18.38 1.47 -9.03
C ILE A 440 17.48 0.65 -8.07
N PRO A 441 16.82 1.22 -7.05
CA PRO A 441 15.87 0.48 -6.22
C PRO A 441 14.77 -0.18 -7.04
N HIS A 442 14.21 0.50 -8.05
CA HIS A 442 13.15 -0.05 -8.88
C HIS A 442 13.64 -1.20 -9.78
N VAL A 443 14.84 -1.11 -10.36
CA VAL A 443 15.45 -2.25 -11.10
C VAL A 443 15.64 -3.45 -10.17
N LEU A 444 16.22 -3.24 -8.99
CA LEU A 444 16.43 -4.30 -8.01
C LEU A 444 15.11 -4.92 -7.52
N ALA A 445 14.04 -4.12 -7.41
CA ALA A 445 12.71 -4.60 -7.04
C ALA A 445 12.07 -5.47 -8.13
N VAL A 446 12.05 -5.01 -9.39
CA VAL A 446 11.38 -5.76 -10.49
C VAL A 446 12.14 -7.01 -10.93
N THR A 447 13.47 -7.03 -10.78
CA THR A 447 14.25 -8.24 -11.11
C THR A 447 14.29 -9.25 -9.97
N LYS A 448 14.06 -8.84 -8.70
CA LYS A 448 14.38 -9.61 -7.48
C LYS A 448 14.06 -11.10 -7.55
N ASP A 449 12.83 -11.43 -7.90
CA ASP A 449 12.29 -12.80 -7.92
C ASP A 449 11.81 -13.18 -9.34
N SER A 450 12.32 -12.52 -10.38
CA SER A 450 11.92 -12.72 -11.79
C SER A 450 12.89 -13.62 -12.57
N THR A 451 12.33 -14.49 -13.41
CA THR A 451 13.03 -15.39 -14.36
C THR A 451 12.77 -15.01 -15.84
N ASP A 452 12.23 -13.82 -16.09
CA ASP A 452 11.92 -13.30 -17.43
C ASP A 452 13.22 -12.85 -18.14
N PRO A 453 13.43 -13.11 -19.45
CA PRO A 453 14.62 -12.64 -20.19
C PRO A 453 14.84 -11.11 -20.14
N ILE A 454 13.81 -10.32 -19.89
CA ILE A 454 13.92 -8.86 -19.68
C ILE A 454 14.63 -8.55 -18.35
N ALA A 455 14.53 -9.44 -17.35
CA ALA A 455 15.25 -9.32 -16.08
C ALA A 455 16.74 -9.66 -16.22
N GLU A 456 17.10 -10.62 -17.09
CA GLU A 456 18.48 -10.95 -17.44
C GLU A 456 19.23 -9.71 -17.94
N GLU A 457 18.73 -9.12 -19.03
CA GLU A 457 19.30 -7.95 -19.68
C GLU A 457 19.27 -6.70 -18.77
N LEU A 458 18.28 -6.55 -17.88
CA LEU A 458 18.27 -5.50 -16.85
C LEU A 458 19.40 -5.70 -15.83
N CYS A 459 19.64 -6.94 -15.38
CA CYS A 459 20.74 -7.25 -14.47
C CYS A 459 22.09 -6.98 -15.15
N PHE A 460 22.25 -7.33 -16.43
CA PHE A 460 23.45 -7.03 -17.21
C PHE A 460 23.73 -5.51 -17.30
N ARG A 461 22.73 -4.70 -17.69
CA ARG A 461 22.87 -3.22 -17.74
C ARG A 461 23.14 -2.61 -16.37
N LEU A 462 22.54 -3.14 -15.30
CA LEU A 462 22.78 -2.68 -13.94
C LEU A 462 24.18 -3.08 -13.42
N GLY A 463 24.67 -4.27 -13.78
CA GLY A 463 26.03 -4.71 -13.50
C GLY A 463 27.07 -3.81 -14.17
N GLN A 464 26.85 -3.46 -15.44
CA GLN A 464 27.66 -2.46 -16.16
C GLN A 464 27.62 -1.09 -15.46
N TYR A 465 26.45 -0.60 -15.05
CA TYR A 465 26.34 0.66 -14.30
C TYR A 465 27.15 0.62 -13.00
N PHE A 466 27.06 -0.47 -12.22
CA PHE A 466 27.84 -0.62 -10.99
C PHE A 466 29.35 -0.70 -11.27
N LEU A 467 29.76 -1.32 -12.38
CA LEU A 467 31.16 -1.39 -12.83
C LEU A 467 31.71 0.01 -13.18
N ASP A 468 30.95 0.79 -13.96
CA ASP A 468 31.29 2.18 -14.35
C ASP A 468 31.41 3.12 -13.14
N MET A 469 30.65 2.87 -12.08
CA MET A 469 30.62 3.66 -10.85
C MET A 469 31.56 3.13 -9.74
N GLY A 470 32.34 2.08 -10.00
CA GLY A 470 33.30 1.52 -9.04
C GLY A 470 32.70 0.61 -7.96
N PHE A 471 31.41 0.29 -8.03
CA PHE A 471 30.72 -0.61 -7.09
C PHE A 471 30.93 -2.09 -7.47
N TYR A 472 32.19 -2.52 -7.58
CA TYR A 472 32.58 -3.82 -8.16
C TYR A 472 31.89 -5.04 -7.54
N ASN A 473 31.65 -5.03 -6.22
CA ASN A 473 30.92 -6.11 -5.54
C ASN A 473 29.45 -6.22 -6.03
N ASN A 474 28.80 -5.08 -6.25
CA ASN A 474 27.42 -5.05 -6.75
C ASN A 474 27.38 -5.44 -8.23
N ALA A 475 28.39 -5.04 -9.00
CA ALA A 475 28.57 -5.48 -10.39
C ALA A 475 28.71 -7.01 -10.49
N GLU A 476 29.57 -7.63 -9.65
CA GLU A 476 29.73 -9.09 -9.62
C GLU A 476 28.40 -9.80 -9.30
N ILE A 477 27.63 -9.30 -8.32
CA ILE A 477 26.31 -9.85 -7.98
C ILE A 477 25.35 -9.81 -9.18
N GLN A 478 25.26 -8.67 -9.89
CA GLN A 478 24.34 -8.56 -11.03
C GLN A 478 24.81 -9.38 -12.25
N PHE A 479 26.12 -9.47 -12.52
CA PHE A 479 26.63 -10.31 -13.61
C PHE A 479 26.46 -11.80 -13.32
N ARG A 480 26.69 -12.27 -12.09
CA ARG A 480 26.35 -13.67 -11.72
C ARG A 480 24.86 -13.95 -11.89
N ARG A 481 24.02 -13.00 -11.48
CA ARG A 481 22.56 -13.12 -11.64
C ARG A 481 22.15 -13.21 -13.10
N CYS A 482 22.70 -12.38 -13.98
CA CYS A 482 22.32 -12.38 -15.39
C CYS A 482 22.81 -13.65 -16.12
N ILE A 483 24.00 -14.17 -15.78
CA ILE A 483 24.48 -15.47 -16.27
C ILE A 483 23.53 -16.60 -15.87
N VAL A 484 23.16 -16.73 -14.59
CA VAL A 484 22.22 -17.78 -14.12
C VAL A 484 20.85 -17.65 -14.80
N LEU A 485 20.31 -16.44 -14.93
CA LEU A 485 19.03 -16.21 -15.63
C LEU A 485 19.08 -16.61 -17.11
N ARG A 486 20.25 -16.50 -17.76
CA ARG A 486 20.46 -16.96 -19.14
C ARG A 486 20.60 -18.48 -19.22
N GLU A 487 21.29 -19.12 -18.26
CA GLU A 487 21.40 -20.59 -18.14
C GLU A 487 20.05 -21.27 -17.86
N GLU A 488 19.15 -20.63 -17.09
CA GLU A 488 17.79 -21.12 -16.83
C GLU A 488 16.83 -20.93 -18.02
N SER A 489 17.21 -20.09 -18.99
CA SER A 489 16.39 -19.79 -20.17
C SER A 489 16.50 -20.90 -21.23
N LYS A 490 15.37 -21.25 -21.85
CA LYS A 490 15.31 -22.30 -22.89
C LYS A 490 15.68 -21.82 -24.30
N GLU A 491 16.02 -20.54 -24.44
CA GLU A 491 16.45 -19.90 -25.69
C GLU A 491 17.98 -19.69 -25.65
N TYR A 492 18.70 -20.70 -25.16
CA TYR A 492 20.15 -20.68 -25.02
C TYR A 492 20.84 -20.97 -26.36
N ASP A 493 21.25 -19.91 -27.05
CA ASP A 493 22.34 -19.95 -28.03
C ASP A 493 23.65 -19.47 -27.38
N GLU A 494 24.77 -20.11 -27.73
CA GLU A 494 26.14 -19.66 -27.42
C GLU A 494 26.52 -18.46 -28.31
N ASP A 495 25.93 -17.30 -28.02
CA ASP A 495 26.23 -16.06 -28.74
C ASP A 495 27.36 -15.23 -28.12
N ALA A 496 27.85 -14.29 -28.94
CA ALA A 496 28.81 -13.26 -28.59
C ALA A 496 28.50 -12.49 -27.29
N GLU A 497 27.23 -12.31 -26.98
CA GLU A 497 26.69 -11.44 -25.93
C GLU A 497 26.55 -12.20 -24.59
N GLY A 498 26.45 -13.54 -24.65
CA GLY A 498 26.64 -14.47 -23.54
C GLY A 498 28.05 -14.39 -22.98
N TYR A 499 29.07 -14.62 -23.83
CA TYR A 499 30.48 -14.50 -23.42
C TYR A 499 30.83 -13.09 -22.91
N ARG A 500 30.18 -12.04 -23.43
CA ARG A 500 30.35 -10.65 -22.96
C ARG A 500 30.03 -10.49 -21.46
N ARG A 501 29.04 -11.21 -20.94
CA ARG A 501 28.65 -11.23 -19.52
C ARG A 501 29.75 -11.85 -18.65
N VAL A 502 30.32 -12.97 -19.10
CA VAL A 502 31.42 -13.67 -18.42
C VAL A 502 32.68 -12.82 -18.38
N ILE A 503 33.01 -12.12 -19.48
CA ILE A 503 34.12 -11.14 -19.51
C ILE A 503 33.93 -10.08 -18.42
N LEU A 504 32.76 -9.44 -18.34
CA LEU A 504 32.53 -8.36 -17.38
C LEU A 504 32.45 -8.86 -15.92
N LEU A 505 32.02 -10.10 -15.69
CA LEU A 505 32.14 -10.77 -14.39
C LEU A 505 33.62 -10.92 -13.96
N GLY A 506 34.49 -11.35 -14.89
CA GLY A 506 35.94 -11.43 -14.65
C GLY A 506 36.57 -10.06 -14.37
N VAL A 507 36.17 -9.02 -15.12
CA VAL A 507 36.63 -7.63 -14.91
C VAL A 507 36.18 -7.09 -13.54
N ALA A 508 34.92 -7.30 -13.16
CA ALA A 508 34.41 -6.90 -11.83
C ALA A 508 35.16 -7.62 -10.70
N SER A 509 35.41 -8.93 -10.84
CA SER A 509 36.19 -9.72 -9.88
C SER A 509 37.63 -9.21 -9.74
N ALA A 510 38.28 -8.86 -10.86
CA ALA A 510 39.63 -8.30 -10.87
C ALA A 510 39.69 -6.95 -10.12
N TYR A 511 38.81 -6.01 -10.43
CA TYR A 511 38.77 -4.69 -9.77
C TYR A 511 38.30 -4.75 -8.31
N GLN A 512 37.56 -5.79 -7.89
CA GLN A 512 37.29 -6.04 -6.47
C GLN A 512 38.55 -6.53 -5.70
N GLY A 513 39.66 -6.83 -6.38
CA GLY A 513 40.86 -7.37 -5.75
C GLY A 513 40.83 -8.90 -5.57
N LYS A 514 40.08 -9.61 -6.43
CA LYS A 514 40.03 -11.09 -6.51
C LYS A 514 40.73 -11.60 -7.80
N PRO A 515 42.03 -11.32 -8.02
CA PRO A 515 42.69 -11.62 -9.30
C PRO A 515 42.89 -13.13 -9.52
N ASP A 516 42.82 -13.94 -8.47
CA ASP A 516 42.77 -15.41 -8.53
C ASP A 516 41.44 -15.92 -9.10
N VAL A 517 40.32 -15.37 -8.64
CA VAL A 517 38.97 -15.66 -9.17
C VAL A 517 38.87 -15.17 -10.62
N ALA A 518 39.39 -13.97 -10.91
CA ALA A 518 39.42 -13.43 -12.27
C ALA A 518 40.31 -14.24 -13.22
N GLU A 519 41.52 -14.68 -12.80
CA GLU A 519 42.37 -15.53 -13.64
C GLU A 519 41.66 -16.83 -13.99
N LYS A 520 40.93 -17.44 -13.04
CA LYS A 520 40.12 -18.62 -13.33
C LYS A 520 39.02 -18.30 -14.36
N ILE A 521 38.17 -17.31 -14.11
CA ILE A 521 37.05 -16.95 -15.02
C ILE A 521 37.54 -16.72 -16.45
N PHE A 522 38.66 -16.02 -16.64
CA PHE A 522 39.19 -15.77 -17.98
C PHE A 522 39.89 -16.98 -18.63
N ARG A 523 40.43 -17.93 -17.85
CA ARG A 523 40.98 -19.18 -18.41
C ARG A 523 39.87 -20.14 -18.82
N ASP A 524 38.91 -20.38 -17.93
CA ASP A 524 37.74 -21.21 -18.21
C ASP A 524 37.03 -20.71 -19.49
N LEU A 525 36.73 -19.41 -19.56
CA LEU A 525 36.10 -18.77 -20.73
C LEU A 525 36.94 -18.91 -22.02
N LEU A 526 38.26 -18.87 -21.95
CA LEU A 526 39.13 -18.97 -23.14
C LEU A 526 39.18 -20.39 -23.70
N GLU A 527 38.99 -21.42 -22.87
CA GLU A 527 38.87 -22.81 -23.35
C GLU A 527 37.63 -22.97 -24.24
N ASP A 528 36.51 -22.34 -23.87
CA ASP A 528 35.27 -22.33 -24.66
C ASP A 528 35.40 -21.49 -25.95
N ILE A 529 35.73 -20.19 -25.84
CA ILE A 529 35.61 -19.27 -26.99
C ILE A 529 36.71 -19.42 -28.04
N GLU A 530 37.89 -19.95 -27.68
CA GLU A 530 38.90 -20.30 -28.69
C GLU A 530 38.44 -21.46 -29.58
N GLY A 531 37.57 -22.35 -29.06
CA GLY A 531 36.90 -23.40 -29.83
C GLY A 531 35.72 -22.88 -30.66
N SER A 532 34.75 -22.22 -30.01
CA SER A 532 33.48 -21.82 -30.64
C SER A 532 33.61 -20.59 -31.57
N LEU A 533 34.40 -19.58 -31.20
CA LEU A 533 34.55 -18.33 -31.97
C LEU A 533 35.89 -18.21 -32.70
N GLY A 534 36.89 -19.00 -32.32
CA GLY A 534 38.24 -18.99 -32.87
C GLY A 534 39.17 -17.94 -32.24
N PRO A 535 40.50 -18.11 -32.42
CA PRO A 535 41.52 -17.35 -31.70
C PRO A 535 41.65 -15.86 -32.07
N ASN A 536 41.09 -15.46 -33.22
CA ASN A 536 41.18 -14.09 -33.75
C ASN A 536 39.87 -13.30 -33.62
N ASN A 537 38.82 -13.87 -33.01
CA ASN A 537 37.56 -13.16 -32.81
C ASN A 537 37.75 -11.99 -31.83
N PRO A 538 37.15 -10.80 -32.06
CA PRO A 538 37.27 -9.65 -31.16
C PRO A 538 36.99 -9.94 -29.68
N ILE A 539 36.07 -10.87 -29.39
CA ILE A 539 35.70 -11.27 -28.02
C ILE A 539 36.78 -12.13 -27.38
N THR A 540 37.34 -13.09 -28.14
CA THR A 540 38.51 -13.88 -27.75
C THR A 540 39.70 -12.97 -27.45
N LEU A 541 39.97 -11.99 -28.31
CA LEU A 541 41.06 -11.03 -28.12
C LEU A 541 40.82 -10.11 -26.91
N GLU A 542 39.58 -9.72 -26.63
CA GLU A 542 39.24 -8.96 -25.42
C GLU A 542 39.44 -9.79 -24.14
N ALA A 543 39.06 -11.08 -24.14
CA ALA A 543 39.30 -11.99 -23.03
C ALA A 543 40.81 -12.25 -22.80
N VAL A 544 41.59 -12.51 -23.86
CA VAL A 544 43.06 -12.62 -23.81
C VAL A 544 43.69 -11.37 -23.20
N ARG A 545 43.24 -10.18 -23.60
CA ARG A 545 43.70 -8.89 -23.07
C ARG A 545 43.44 -8.75 -21.57
N TYR A 546 42.23 -9.07 -21.10
CA TYR A 546 41.92 -8.98 -19.66
C TYR A 546 42.64 -10.05 -18.84
N LEU A 547 42.81 -11.28 -19.35
CA LEU A 547 43.68 -12.27 -18.71
C LEU A 547 45.13 -11.75 -18.62
N GLY A 548 45.65 -11.15 -19.68
CA GLY A 548 46.97 -10.49 -19.67
C GLY A 548 47.10 -9.43 -18.57
N ILE A 549 46.07 -8.61 -18.35
CA ILE A 549 46.02 -7.62 -17.26
C ILE A 549 46.05 -8.32 -15.88
N VAL A 550 45.17 -9.31 -15.66
CA VAL A 550 45.10 -10.03 -14.38
C VAL A 550 46.42 -10.76 -14.06
N LEU A 551 47.06 -11.37 -15.06
CA LEU A 551 48.35 -12.05 -14.88
C LEU A 551 49.47 -11.07 -14.50
N ARG A 552 49.51 -9.87 -15.10
CA ARG A 552 50.43 -8.79 -14.70
C ARG A 552 50.20 -8.39 -13.25
N ASP A 553 48.94 -8.25 -12.85
CA ASP A 553 48.57 -7.80 -11.49
C ASP A 553 48.80 -8.90 -10.43
N ARG A 554 48.94 -10.16 -10.86
CA ARG A 554 49.48 -11.29 -10.06
C ARG A 554 51.00 -11.44 -10.13
N GLY A 555 51.72 -10.57 -10.82
CA GLY A 555 53.19 -10.64 -10.99
C GLY A 555 53.68 -11.68 -12.01
N LYS A 556 52.79 -12.31 -12.77
CA LYS A 556 53.12 -13.30 -13.82
C LYS A 556 53.48 -12.62 -15.15
N TYR A 557 54.50 -11.74 -15.11
CA TYR A 557 54.83 -10.85 -16.23
C TYR A 557 55.10 -11.59 -17.56
N ASN A 558 55.79 -12.74 -17.53
CA ASN A 558 56.12 -13.49 -18.74
C ASN A 558 54.88 -14.09 -19.43
N GLU A 559 53.90 -14.60 -18.66
CA GLU A 559 52.63 -15.08 -19.22
C GLU A 559 51.82 -13.89 -19.79
N SER A 560 51.79 -12.77 -19.06
CA SER A 560 51.13 -11.53 -19.50
C SER A 560 51.71 -10.99 -20.81
N GLU A 561 53.04 -10.96 -20.95
CA GLU A 561 53.68 -10.48 -22.17
C GLU A 561 53.36 -11.40 -23.36
N ALA A 562 53.40 -12.73 -23.17
CA ALA A 562 53.08 -13.69 -24.21
C ALA A 562 51.63 -13.54 -24.72
N LEU A 563 50.66 -13.35 -23.81
CA LEU A 563 49.25 -13.10 -24.20
C LEU A 563 49.08 -11.75 -24.91
N ASN A 564 49.73 -10.68 -24.44
CA ASN A 564 49.63 -9.37 -25.08
C ASN A 564 50.28 -9.36 -26.49
N ARG A 565 51.42 -10.06 -26.68
CA ARG A 565 52.02 -10.28 -28.01
C ARG A 565 51.08 -11.04 -28.94
N ARG A 566 50.50 -12.15 -28.45
CA ARG A 566 49.50 -12.94 -29.20
C ARG A 566 48.30 -12.09 -29.62
N ALA A 567 47.78 -11.24 -28.73
CA ALA A 567 46.67 -10.35 -29.04
C ALA A 567 47.04 -9.29 -30.10
N LEU A 568 48.24 -8.70 -30.00
CA LEU A 568 48.76 -7.75 -30.99
C LEU A 568 48.88 -8.39 -32.38
N GLU A 569 49.54 -9.55 -32.48
CA GLU A 569 49.69 -10.30 -33.74
C GLU A 569 48.34 -10.68 -34.40
N ALA A 570 47.28 -10.83 -33.61
CA ALA A 570 45.94 -11.10 -34.11
C ALA A 570 45.23 -9.83 -34.57
N TYR A 571 45.33 -8.71 -33.83
CA TYR A 571 44.81 -7.42 -34.28
C TYR A 571 45.49 -6.94 -35.57
N GLU A 572 46.82 -7.11 -35.70
CA GLU A 572 47.61 -6.82 -36.91
C GLU A 572 47.25 -7.69 -38.15
N ARG A 573 46.36 -8.68 -38.00
CA ARG A 573 45.84 -9.53 -39.09
C ARG A 573 44.35 -9.31 -39.37
N VAL A 574 43.67 -8.51 -38.57
CA VAL A 574 42.20 -8.30 -38.60
C VAL A 574 41.84 -6.83 -38.88
N LEU A 575 42.75 -5.89 -38.59
CA LEU A 575 42.67 -4.46 -38.89
C LEU A 575 43.65 -4.06 -40.01
#